data_AF-A0AAU3HNQ3-F1
#
_entry.id   AF-A0AAU3HNQ3-F1
#
_cell.length_a   1.000
_cell.length_b   1.000
_cell.length_c   1.000
_cell.angle_alpha   90.00
_cell.angle_beta   90.00
_cell.angle_gamma   90.00
#
_symmetry.space_group_name_H-M   'P 1'
#
loop_
_entity.id
_entity.type
_entity.pdbx_description
1 polymer ?
#
loop_
_entity_poly.entity_id
_entity_poly.type
_entity_poly.pdbx_seq_one_letter_code
_entity_poly.pdbx_strand_id
1 'polypeptide(L)'
;MTSTHPRKRPQRRSEIPRGPQQDAGLQQIRDTLPPAPAPRPAGDEVPPELLALVSHHCRRINAYLAHAQHLQTLHSDSMTEWQRLVLYALTDALAHNHLLVGTLAAHLQRQDLDAALLRRYLQSPDLDRYITREAVQHLDGLTGAVPEEPGEPVWMAVGRHIARDGS
;
A
#
# COMPACT_ATOMS: atom_id res chain seq x y z
N MET A 1 -59.10 -14.59 -2.49
CA MET A 1 -59.12 -13.13 -2.31
C MET A 1 -57.87 -12.71 -1.55
N THR A 2 -56.95 -12.06 -2.29
CA THR A 2 -55.96 -11.02 -1.92
C THR A 2 -55.01 -11.23 -0.72
N SER A 3 -53.77 -11.60 -1.11
CA SER A 3 -52.49 -11.42 -0.41
C SER A 3 -52.14 -9.93 -0.22
N THR A 4 -51.55 -9.56 0.92
CA THR A 4 -51.02 -8.20 1.17
C THR A 4 -49.57 -8.29 1.62
N HIS A 5 -48.63 -8.11 0.68
CA HIS A 5 -47.21 -7.90 0.96
C HIS A 5 -46.90 -6.39 1.04
N PRO A 6 -46.10 -5.90 2.00
CA PRO A 6 -45.70 -4.50 2.04
C PRO A 6 -44.62 -4.20 0.99
N ARG A 7 -44.86 -3.16 0.20
CA ARG A 7 -44.04 -2.65 -0.92
C ARG A 7 -42.69 -2.10 -0.46
N LYS A 8 -41.65 -2.38 -1.27
CA LYS A 8 -40.29 -1.79 -1.22
C LYS A 8 -40.34 -0.26 -1.36
N ARG A 9 -39.57 0.45 -0.54
CA ARG A 9 -39.30 1.90 -0.66
C ARG A 9 -38.40 2.18 -1.87
N PRO A 10 -38.58 3.29 -2.61
CA PRO A 10 -37.72 3.66 -3.73
C PRO A 10 -36.36 4.19 -3.22
N GLN A 11 -35.28 3.68 -3.82
CA GLN A 11 -33.91 4.19 -3.65
C GLN A 11 -33.85 5.66 -4.12
N ARG A 12 -33.50 6.56 -3.21
CA ARG A 12 -33.18 7.95 -3.50
C ARG A 12 -31.79 7.97 -4.17
N ARG A 13 -31.76 8.24 -5.48
CA ARG A 13 -30.52 8.43 -6.24
C ARG A 13 -29.91 9.78 -5.82
N SER A 14 -28.83 9.74 -5.05
CA SER A 14 -28.04 10.95 -4.76
C SER A 14 -27.20 11.30 -5.98
N GLU A 15 -27.57 12.35 -6.69
CA GLU A 15 -26.76 12.94 -7.74
C GLU A 15 -25.66 13.76 -7.09
N ILE A 16 -24.40 13.32 -7.24
CA ILE A 16 -23.22 14.06 -6.80
C ILE A 16 -22.93 15.13 -7.87
N PRO A 17 -22.80 16.42 -7.52
CA PRO A 17 -22.46 17.46 -8.50
C PRO A 17 -21.05 17.20 -9.05
N ARG A 18 -20.93 17.01 -10.37
CA ARG A 18 -19.63 16.96 -11.03
C ARG A 18 -18.99 18.35 -10.98
N GLY A 19 -17.87 18.47 -10.27
CA GLY A 19 -16.98 19.61 -10.38
C GLY A 19 -16.37 19.72 -11.78
N PRO A 20 -15.78 20.88 -12.13
CA PRO A 20 -15.28 21.14 -13.48
C PRO A 20 -14.17 20.14 -13.88
N GLN A 21 -14.34 19.55 -15.07
CA GLN A 21 -13.42 18.60 -15.72
C GLN A 21 -11.98 19.14 -15.78
N GLN A 22 -11.07 18.51 -15.03
CA GLN A 22 -9.62 18.78 -15.05
C GLN A 22 -8.83 17.70 -15.84
N ASP A 23 -9.50 16.88 -16.65
CA ASP A 23 -8.86 15.73 -17.31
C ASP A 23 -7.86 16.14 -18.42
N ALA A 24 -8.11 17.25 -19.11
CA ALA A 24 -7.32 17.64 -20.29
C ALA A 24 -5.87 18.06 -19.94
N GLY A 25 -5.64 18.65 -18.76
CA GLY A 25 -4.32 19.13 -18.37
C GLY A 25 -3.35 18.02 -17.94
N LEU A 26 -3.86 16.96 -17.30
CA LEU A 26 -3.05 15.83 -16.85
C LEU A 26 -2.67 14.91 -18.01
N GLN A 27 -3.51 14.82 -19.05
CA GLN A 27 -3.22 14.07 -20.26
C GLN A 27 -2.03 14.67 -21.02
N GLN A 28 -2.00 16.00 -21.21
CA GLN A 28 -0.89 16.69 -21.88
C GLN A 28 0.46 16.50 -21.17
N ILE A 29 0.46 16.44 -19.83
CA ILE A 29 1.69 16.19 -19.05
C ILE A 29 2.21 14.77 -19.31
N ARG A 30 1.31 13.78 -19.43
CA ARG A 30 1.65 12.39 -19.76
C ARG A 30 2.24 12.26 -21.16
N ASP A 31 1.71 13.00 -22.12
CA ASP A 31 2.16 12.97 -23.52
C ASP A 31 3.54 13.63 -23.73
N THR A 32 3.99 14.49 -22.80
CA THR A 32 5.30 15.16 -22.85
C THR A 32 6.44 14.41 -22.13
N LEU A 33 6.14 13.32 -21.43
CA LEU A 33 7.17 12.52 -20.75
C LEU A 33 7.95 11.69 -21.78
N PRO A 34 9.30 11.66 -21.71
CA PRO A 34 10.08 10.80 -22.58
C PRO A 34 9.70 9.34 -22.38
N PRO A 35 9.77 8.50 -23.44
CA PRO A 35 9.43 7.09 -23.33
C PRO A 35 10.31 6.44 -22.27
N ALA A 36 9.68 5.62 -21.42
CA ALA A 36 10.40 4.84 -20.42
C ALA A 36 11.50 4.02 -21.12
N PRO A 37 12.71 3.93 -20.53
CA PRO A 37 13.75 3.07 -21.07
C PRO A 37 13.19 1.66 -21.25
N ALA A 38 13.49 1.04 -22.40
CA ALA A 38 12.97 -0.27 -22.77
C ALA A 38 13.18 -1.29 -21.62
N PRO A 39 12.19 -2.16 -21.37
CA PRO A 39 12.33 -3.19 -20.35
C PRO A 39 13.55 -4.04 -20.69
N ARG A 40 14.53 -4.07 -19.79
CA ARG A 40 15.61 -5.05 -19.85
C ARG A 40 14.96 -6.43 -19.82
N PRO A 41 15.44 -7.43 -20.59
CA PRO A 41 14.98 -8.79 -20.41
C PRO A 41 15.38 -9.20 -18.99
N ALA A 42 14.43 -9.18 -18.08
CA ALA A 42 14.61 -9.75 -16.75
C ALA A 42 14.84 -11.25 -16.97
N GLY A 43 15.91 -11.79 -16.39
CA GLY A 43 15.85 -13.20 -16.04
C GLY A 43 14.61 -13.39 -15.15
N ASP A 44 13.98 -14.56 -15.21
CA ASP A 44 12.77 -14.91 -14.42
C ASP A 44 12.98 -14.87 -12.88
N GLU A 45 14.06 -14.27 -12.41
CA GLU A 45 14.45 -14.19 -11.01
C GLU A 45 13.83 -12.95 -10.35
N VAL A 46 13.27 -13.17 -9.16
CA VAL A 46 12.72 -12.09 -8.33
C VAL A 46 13.88 -11.21 -7.84
N PRO A 47 13.83 -9.88 -8.04
CA PRO A 47 14.87 -8.98 -7.54
C PRO A 47 15.13 -9.16 -6.04
N PRO A 48 16.39 -9.27 -5.60
CA PRO A 48 16.75 -9.54 -4.20
C PRO A 48 16.20 -8.48 -3.25
N GLU A 49 16.08 -7.22 -3.69
CA GLU A 49 15.52 -6.13 -2.92
C GLU A 49 14.03 -6.36 -2.60
N LEU A 50 13.27 -6.97 -3.51
CA LEU A 50 11.87 -7.34 -3.25
C LEU A 50 11.77 -8.50 -2.25
N LEU A 51 12.71 -9.45 -2.28
CA LEU A 51 12.78 -10.52 -1.27
C LEU A 51 13.14 -9.95 0.12
N ALA A 52 14.07 -9.00 0.16
CA ALA A 52 14.46 -8.28 1.37
C ALA A 52 13.28 -7.47 1.94
N LEU A 53 12.53 -6.78 1.08
CA LEU A 53 11.30 -6.07 1.40
C LEU A 53 10.27 -6.99 2.08
N VAL A 54 9.93 -8.11 1.44
CA VAL A 54 8.97 -9.08 2.00
C VAL A 54 9.46 -9.60 3.35
N SER A 55 10.73 -10.00 3.43
CA SER A 55 11.32 -10.53 4.65
C SER A 55 11.34 -9.51 5.80
N HIS A 56 11.69 -8.25 5.51
CA HIS A 56 11.68 -7.17 6.50
C HIS A 56 10.28 -6.95 7.06
N HIS A 57 9.29 -6.70 6.20
CA HIS A 57 7.93 -6.39 6.65
C HIS A 57 7.26 -7.58 7.33
N CYS A 58 7.45 -8.80 6.84
CA CYS A 58 6.93 -10.00 7.51
C CYS A 58 7.52 -10.17 8.92
N ARG A 59 8.83 -9.92 9.11
CA ARG A 59 9.44 -9.94 10.45
C ARG A 59 8.84 -8.89 11.38
N ARG A 60 8.66 -7.65 10.89
CA ARG A 60 8.05 -6.56 11.68
C ARG A 60 6.60 -6.86 12.05
N ILE A 61 5.78 -7.28 11.09
CA ILE A 61 4.38 -7.65 11.29
C ILE A 61 4.29 -8.75 12.35
N ASN A 62 5.05 -9.83 12.19
CA ASN A 62 5.04 -10.94 13.15
C ASN A 62 5.49 -10.51 14.55
N ALA A 63 6.48 -9.62 14.65
CA ALA A 63 6.92 -9.08 15.94
C ALA A 63 5.80 -8.29 16.65
N TYR A 64 5.07 -7.44 15.92
CA TYR A 64 3.94 -6.70 16.50
C TYR A 64 2.76 -7.61 16.87
N LEU A 65 2.46 -8.62 16.06
CA LEU A 65 1.41 -9.61 16.39
C LEU A 65 1.79 -10.43 17.62
N ALA A 66 3.05 -10.89 17.72
CA ALA A 66 3.56 -11.57 18.90
C ALA A 66 3.52 -10.67 20.14
N HIS A 67 3.85 -9.39 19.99
CA HIS A 67 3.74 -8.41 21.06
C HIS A 67 2.28 -8.25 21.53
N ALA A 68 1.32 -8.12 20.61
CA ALA A 68 -0.10 -8.03 20.93
C ALA A 68 -0.60 -9.23 21.75
N GLN A 69 -0.15 -10.44 21.41
CA GLN A 69 -0.46 -11.65 22.16
C GLN A 69 0.15 -11.64 23.56
N HIS A 70 1.39 -11.16 23.69
CA HIS A 70 2.11 -11.14 24.96
C HIS A 70 1.58 -10.08 25.94
N LEU A 71 0.91 -9.03 25.46
CA LEU A 71 0.36 -7.97 26.33
C LEU A 71 -0.65 -8.49 27.36
N GLN A 72 -1.33 -9.61 27.10
CA GLN A 72 -2.24 -10.23 28.08
C GLN A 72 -1.51 -10.62 29.37
N THR A 73 -0.24 -11.03 29.28
CA THR A 73 0.53 -11.45 30.46
C THR A 73 1.10 -10.28 31.25
N LEU A 74 1.14 -9.08 30.66
CA LEU A 74 1.76 -7.88 31.24
C LEU A 74 0.74 -6.90 31.83
N HIS A 75 -0.47 -6.83 31.26
CA HIS A 75 -1.52 -5.88 31.67
C HIS A 75 -2.84 -6.58 32.03
N SER A 76 -2.76 -7.75 32.65
CA SER A 76 -3.96 -8.52 33.08
C SER A 76 -4.90 -7.73 33.98
N ASP A 77 -4.38 -6.73 34.68
CA ASP A 77 -5.08 -6.03 35.75
C ASP A 77 -5.80 -4.76 35.26
N SER A 78 -5.62 -4.39 33.98
CA SER A 78 -6.23 -3.21 33.36
C SER A 78 -6.70 -3.49 31.94
N MET A 79 -7.99 -3.79 31.79
CA MET A 79 -8.62 -4.04 30.49
C MET A 79 -8.43 -2.85 29.52
N THR A 80 -8.60 -1.62 30.00
CA THR A 80 -8.48 -0.41 29.18
C THR A 80 -7.06 -0.23 28.65
N GLU A 81 -6.05 -0.46 29.49
CA GLU A 81 -4.65 -0.35 29.07
C GLU A 81 -4.26 -1.46 28.11
N TRP A 82 -4.67 -2.70 28.40
CA TRP A 82 -4.49 -3.83 27.51
C TRP A 82 -5.10 -3.57 26.13
N GLN A 83 -6.36 -3.11 26.06
CA GLN A 83 -7.04 -2.76 24.80
C GLN A 83 -6.25 -1.68 24.02
N ARG A 84 -5.83 -0.61 24.70
CA ARG A 84 -5.06 0.48 24.07
C ARG A 84 -3.77 -0.05 23.44
N LEU A 85 -2.99 -0.83 24.17
CA LEU A 85 -1.69 -1.32 23.71
C LEU A 85 -1.84 -2.37 22.61
N VAL A 86 -2.84 -3.26 22.71
CA VAL A 86 -3.16 -4.22 21.65
C VAL A 86 -3.54 -3.48 20.36
N LEU A 87 -4.39 -2.45 20.44
CA LEU A 87 -4.77 -1.67 19.28
C LEU A 87 -3.58 -0.95 18.63
N TYR A 88 -2.63 -0.42 19.41
CA TYR A 88 -1.41 0.15 18.85
C TYR A 88 -0.58 -0.90 18.10
N ALA A 89 -0.32 -2.06 18.71
CA ALA A 89 0.45 -3.12 18.07
C ALA A 89 -0.20 -3.62 16.77
N LEU A 90 -1.53 -3.80 16.77
CA LEU A 90 -2.26 -4.20 15.57
C LEU A 90 -2.27 -3.11 14.48
N THR A 91 -2.32 -1.83 14.88
CA THR A 91 -2.22 -0.70 13.94
C THR A 91 -0.83 -0.63 13.30
N ASP A 92 0.23 -0.83 14.07
CA ASP A 92 1.60 -0.89 13.54
C ASP A 92 1.79 -2.07 12.58
N ALA A 93 1.26 -3.25 12.94
CA ALA A 93 1.25 -4.40 12.04
C ALA A 93 0.52 -4.11 10.72
N LEU A 94 -0.67 -3.47 10.81
CA LEU A 94 -1.44 -3.08 9.63
C LEU A 94 -0.69 -2.05 8.77
N ALA A 95 -0.02 -1.06 9.38
CA ALA A 95 0.77 -0.07 8.67
C ALA A 95 1.91 -0.72 7.88
N HIS A 96 2.65 -1.65 8.50
CA HIS A 96 3.69 -2.42 7.80
C HIS A 96 3.13 -3.28 6.67
N ASN A 97 1.94 -3.86 6.85
CA ASN A 97 1.28 -4.63 5.81
C ASN A 97 0.86 -3.76 4.62
N HIS A 98 0.23 -2.61 4.90
CA HIS A 98 -0.16 -1.63 3.88
C HIS A 98 1.03 -1.13 3.09
N LEU A 99 2.13 -0.77 3.77
CA LEU A 99 3.33 -0.30 3.08
C LEU A 99 3.96 -1.40 2.22
N LEU A 100 4.05 -2.64 2.71
CA LEU A 100 4.53 -3.78 1.93
C LEU A 100 3.69 -3.99 0.66
N VAL A 101 2.38 -4.11 0.81
CA VAL A 101 1.45 -4.34 -0.31
C VAL A 101 1.49 -3.17 -1.29
N GLY A 102 1.52 -1.94 -0.77
CA GLY A 102 1.61 -0.71 -1.58
C GLY A 102 2.89 -0.64 -2.39
N THR A 103 4.05 -0.94 -1.79
CA THR A 103 5.34 -0.94 -2.48
C THR A 103 5.39 -2.01 -3.58
N LEU A 104 4.87 -3.21 -3.33
CA LEU A 104 4.77 -4.26 -4.35
C LEU A 104 3.82 -3.88 -5.49
N ALA A 105 2.66 -3.29 -5.17
CA ALA A 105 1.73 -2.81 -6.17
C ALA A 105 2.30 -1.67 -7.00
N ALA A 106 3.01 -0.73 -6.38
CA ALA A 106 3.75 0.34 -7.06
C ALA A 106 4.83 -0.24 -8.00
N HIS A 107 5.52 -1.30 -7.56
CA HIS A 107 6.52 -1.98 -8.39
C HIS A 107 5.87 -2.61 -9.62
N LEU A 108 4.79 -3.36 -9.45
CA LEU A 108 4.05 -3.95 -10.57
C LEU A 108 3.47 -2.89 -11.51
N GLN A 109 3.00 -1.77 -10.98
CA GLN A 109 2.53 -0.65 -11.80
C GLN A 109 3.67 -0.04 -12.65
N ARG A 110 4.89 0.06 -12.10
CA ARG A 110 6.08 0.51 -12.85
C ARG A 110 6.53 -0.47 -13.93
N GLN A 111 6.13 -1.74 -13.83
CA GLN A 111 6.33 -2.77 -14.85
C GLN A 111 5.15 -2.84 -15.84
N ASP A 112 4.35 -1.77 -15.93
CA ASP A 112 3.18 -1.64 -16.81
C ASP A 112 2.11 -2.73 -16.62
N LEU A 113 1.98 -3.29 -15.39
CA LEU A 113 0.89 -4.22 -15.10
C LEU A 113 -0.47 -3.51 -15.23
N ASP A 114 -1.39 -4.16 -15.92
CA ASP A 114 -2.73 -3.63 -16.14
C ASP A 114 -3.44 -3.22 -14.83
N ALA A 115 -4.06 -2.05 -14.85
CA ALA A 115 -4.71 -1.48 -13.67
C ALA A 115 -5.94 -2.28 -13.21
N ALA A 116 -6.66 -2.95 -14.12
CA ALA A 116 -7.78 -3.83 -13.73
C ALA A 116 -7.25 -5.10 -13.05
N LEU A 117 -6.12 -5.62 -13.52
CA LEU A 117 -5.43 -6.74 -12.89
C LEU A 117 -4.91 -6.38 -11.49
N LEU A 118 -4.28 -5.22 -11.33
CA LEU A 118 -3.85 -4.70 -10.02
C LEU A 118 -5.02 -4.59 -9.04
N ARG A 119 -6.16 -4.01 -9.46
CA ARG A 119 -7.37 -3.93 -8.64
C ARG A 119 -7.86 -5.31 -8.18
N ARG A 120 -7.75 -6.31 -9.06
CA ARG A 120 -8.11 -7.70 -8.74
C ARG A 120 -7.16 -8.31 -7.70
N TYR A 121 -5.85 -8.12 -7.84
CA TYR A 121 -4.86 -8.61 -6.88
C TYR A 121 -5.01 -7.94 -5.51
N LEU A 122 -5.26 -6.63 -5.49
CA LEU A 122 -5.48 -5.86 -4.26
C LEU A 122 -6.87 -6.04 -3.67
N GLN A 123 -7.78 -6.72 -4.39
CA GLN A 123 -9.19 -6.86 -4.02
C GLN A 123 -9.84 -5.49 -3.71
N SER A 124 -9.42 -4.45 -4.42
CA SER A 124 -9.84 -3.06 -4.19
C SER A 124 -10.14 -2.38 -5.52
N PRO A 125 -11.29 -1.67 -5.66
CA PRO A 125 -11.57 -0.87 -6.85
C PRO A 125 -10.69 0.38 -6.93
N ASP A 126 -10.19 0.84 -5.78
CA ASP A 126 -9.36 2.02 -5.61
C ASP A 126 -7.91 1.60 -5.38
N LEU A 127 -7.03 1.97 -6.31
CA LEU A 127 -5.59 1.67 -6.25
C LEU A 127 -4.87 2.61 -5.27
N ASP A 128 -5.36 3.84 -5.12
CA ASP A 128 -4.71 4.89 -4.31
C ASP A 128 -4.79 4.56 -2.82
N ARG A 129 -5.69 3.65 -2.43
CA ARG A 129 -5.75 3.05 -1.09
C ARG A 129 -4.46 2.32 -0.69
N TYR A 130 -3.74 1.74 -1.66
CA TYR A 130 -2.51 0.99 -1.44
C TYR A 130 -1.29 1.66 -2.05
N ILE A 131 -1.40 2.19 -3.27
CA ILE A 131 -0.31 2.88 -3.97
C ILE A 131 -0.26 4.33 -3.48
N THR A 132 0.14 4.53 -2.22
CA THR A 132 0.26 5.85 -1.62
C THR A 132 1.60 6.51 -1.97
N ARG A 133 1.74 7.81 -1.66
CA ARG A 133 3.01 8.53 -1.80
C ARG A 133 4.15 7.83 -1.05
N GLU A 134 3.87 7.36 0.16
CA GLU A 134 4.82 6.66 1.02
C GLU A 134 5.28 5.35 0.38
N ALA A 135 4.34 4.58 -0.20
CA ALA A 135 4.66 3.33 -0.89
C ALA A 135 5.56 3.55 -2.12
N VAL A 136 5.32 4.63 -2.87
CA VAL A 136 6.14 5.02 -4.02
C VAL A 136 7.53 5.48 -3.58
N GLN A 137 7.63 6.33 -2.55
CA GLN A 137 8.91 6.76 -1.98
C GLN A 137 9.72 5.58 -1.43
N HIS A 138 9.04 4.65 -0.77
CA HIS A 138 9.64 3.43 -0.26
C HIS A 138 10.22 2.58 -1.39
N LEU A 139 9.48 2.44 -2.51
CA LEU A 139 9.98 1.77 -3.70
C LEU A 139 11.19 2.49 -4.31
N ASP A 140 11.17 3.81 -4.39
CA ASP A 140 12.28 4.61 -4.93
C ASP A 140 13.58 4.39 -4.16
N GLY A 141 13.50 4.35 -2.84
CA GLY A 141 14.62 4.03 -1.96
C GLY A 141 15.08 2.59 -2.16
N LEU A 142 14.14 1.65 -2.23
CA LEU A 142 14.40 0.22 -2.38
C LEU A 142 15.14 -0.11 -3.69
N THR A 143 14.74 0.51 -4.81
CA THR A 143 15.33 0.24 -6.13
C THR A 143 16.48 1.19 -6.48
N GLY A 144 16.80 2.16 -5.60
CA GLY A 144 17.78 3.22 -5.89
C GLY A 144 17.40 4.09 -7.09
N ALA A 145 16.11 4.24 -7.38
CA ALA A 145 15.63 5.02 -8.53
C ALA A 145 15.94 6.52 -8.36
N VAL A 146 16.08 6.98 -7.12
CA VAL A 146 16.45 8.35 -6.75
C VAL A 146 17.77 8.32 -5.98
N PRO A 147 18.73 9.21 -6.32
CA PRO A 147 19.97 9.36 -5.55
C PRO A 147 19.71 9.70 -4.08
N GLU A 148 20.64 9.33 -3.21
CA GLU A 148 20.57 9.70 -1.78
C GLU A 148 20.89 11.18 -1.62
N GLU A 149 20.01 11.91 -0.93
CA GLU A 149 20.15 13.36 -0.70
C GLU A 149 19.93 13.72 0.78
N PRO A 150 20.60 14.77 1.29
CA PRO A 150 20.33 15.29 2.62
C PRO A 150 18.87 15.74 2.74
N GLY A 151 18.13 15.14 3.66
CA GLY A 151 16.69 15.43 3.86
C GLY A 151 15.75 14.59 2.99
N GLU A 152 16.21 13.43 2.47
CA GLU A 152 15.33 12.49 1.76
C GLU A 152 14.10 12.09 2.60
N PRO A 153 12.95 11.81 1.96
CA PRO A 153 11.75 11.37 2.67
C PRO A 153 12.02 10.11 3.49
N VAL A 154 11.43 10.03 4.70
CA VAL A 154 11.63 8.91 5.64
C VAL A 154 11.46 7.55 4.96
N TRP A 155 10.40 7.39 4.15
CA TRP A 155 10.13 6.11 3.50
C TRP A 155 11.15 5.74 2.43
N MET A 156 11.75 6.73 1.76
CA MET A 156 12.87 6.48 0.84
C MET A 156 14.09 5.96 1.61
N ALA A 157 14.44 6.59 2.73
CA ALA A 157 15.53 6.13 3.58
C ALA A 157 15.31 4.70 4.10
N VAL A 158 14.08 4.36 4.52
CA VAL A 158 13.72 3.02 4.97
C VAL A 158 13.87 2.00 3.84
N GLY A 159 13.37 2.30 2.64
CA GLY A 159 13.51 1.41 1.48
C GLY A 159 14.98 1.14 1.14
N ARG A 160 15.81 2.18 1.16
CA ARG A 160 17.26 2.07 0.91
C ARG A 160 17.97 1.23 1.97
N HIS A 161 17.60 1.38 3.23
CA HIS A 161 18.14 0.56 4.32
C HIS A 161 17.79 -0.92 4.14
N ILE A 162 16.54 -1.23 3.77
CA ILE A 162 16.10 -2.61 3.50
C ILE A 162 16.89 -3.22 2.34
N ALA A 163 17.13 -2.47 1.27
CA ALA A 163 17.91 -2.93 0.13
C ALA A 163 19.36 -3.27 0.53
N ARG A 164 19.98 -2.44 1.38
CA ARG A 164 21.35 -2.64 1.90
C ARG A 164 21.46 -3.83 2.85
N ASP A 165 20.45 -4.07 3.67
CA ASP A 165 20.45 -5.18 4.64
C ASP A 165 20.16 -6.54 3.99
N GLY A 166 19.60 -6.53 2.77
CA GLY A 166 19.28 -7.72 1.99
C GLY A 166 20.33 -8.14 0.96
N SER A 167 21.35 -7.31 0.72
CA SER A 167 22.45 -7.52 -0.24
C SER A 167 23.66 -8.23 0.36
#